data_AF-A0A453A316-F1
#
_entry.id   AF-A0A453A316-F1
#
_cell.length_a   1.000
_cell.length_b   1.000
_cell.length_c   1.000
_cell.angle_alpha   90.00
_cell.angle_beta   90.00
_cell.angle_gamma   90.00
#
_symmetry.space_group_name_H-M   'P 1'
#
loop_
_entity.id
_entity.type
_entity.pdbx_description
1 polymer ?
#
loop_
_entity_poly.entity_id
_entity_poly.type
_entity_poly.pdbx_seq_one_letter_code
_entity_poly.pdbx_strand_id
1 'polypeptide(L)'
;MKLASHPKGWQKTWFYCKDTSPNQQKLLSSYRYGRLDSSKQFTFYASVEERPALEPMYSKINALIAHGLSAIDLTRCWMSWRIQPLSLRNRLMHEYTGELEDDLHFSDKELSSSDLMKAIKKLLGETREKIAIVGFAPFFAGNPTPEVAVFIYLQTYAIFCFF
;
A
#
# COMPACT_ATOMS: atom_id res chain seq x y z
N MET A 1 1.16 10.96 -24.95
CA MET A 1 2.63 10.75 -24.85
C MET A 1 2.91 9.28 -25.13
N LYS A 2 3.79 8.94 -26.09
CA LYS A 2 4.05 7.54 -26.50
C LYS A 2 4.96 6.89 -25.44
N LEU A 3 4.48 5.84 -24.76
CA LEU A 3 5.27 5.15 -23.74
C LEU A 3 6.47 4.43 -24.40
N ALA A 4 7.64 4.55 -23.79
CA ALA A 4 8.80 3.80 -24.23
C ALA A 4 8.56 2.30 -24.01
N SER A 5 8.91 1.46 -24.99
CA SER A 5 8.72 0.00 -24.93
C SER A 5 9.86 -0.74 -24.21
N HIS A 6 10.96 -0.04 -23.91
CA HIS A 6 12.18 -0.64 -23.38
C HIS A 6 12.51 -0.09 -21.98
N PRO A 7 12.92 -0.92 -21.00
CA PRO A 7 13.17 -0.50 -19.60
C PRO A 7 14.14 0.68 -19.44
N LYS A 8 15.18 0.78 -20.28
CA LYS A 8 16.08 1.96 -20.31
C LYS A 8 15.35 3.26 -20.68
N GLY A 9 14.32 3.20 -21.51
CA GLY A 9 13.50 4.36 -21.89
C GLY A 9 12.49 4.77 -20.82
N TRP A 10 12.17 3.87 -19.88
CA TRP A 10 11.26 4.14 -18.77
C TRP A 10 11.84 5.12 -17.76
N GLN A 11 13.16 5.18 -17.63
CA GLN A 11 13.83 6.18 -16.78
C GLN A 11 13.47 7.62 -17.15
N LYS A 12 13.12 7.87 -18.42
CA LYS A 12 12.69 9.18 -18.94
C LYS A 12 11.17 9.40 -18.92
N THR A 13 10.37 8.38 -18.61
CA THR A 13 8.91 8.41 -18.83
C THR A 13 8.05 7.88 -17.68
N TRP A 14 8.56 6.97 -16.84
CA TRP A 14 7.75 6.28 -15.82
C TRP A 14 7.93 6.80 -14.40
N PHE A 15 9.13 7.25 -14.02
CA PHE A 15 9.38 7.73 -12.66
C PHE A 15 9.16 9.24 -12.46
N TYR A 16 8.95 9.97 -13.54
CA TYR A 16 8.73 11.41 -13.50
C TYR A 16 7.42 11.72 -14.19
N CYS A 17 6.34 11.73 -13.42
CA CYS A 17 5.16 12.50 -13.83
C CYS A 17 5.60 13.95 -14.03
N LYS A 18 5.09 14.61 -15.07
CA LYS A 18 5.23 16.06 -15.18
C LYS A 18 4.51 16.66 -13.97
N ASP A 19 5.27 17.23 -13.05
CA ASP A 19 4.71 17.90 -11.88
C ASP A 19 3.86 19.09 -12.39
N THR A 20 2.54 18.96 -12.22
CA THR A 20 1.54 19.98 -12.60
C THR A 20 1.04 20.73 -11.38
N SER A 21 1.65 20.47 -10.20
CA SER A 21 1.35 21.22 -8.99
C SER A 21 1.56 22.73 -9.21
N PRO A 22 0.74 23.57 -8.58
CA PRO A 22 0.98 25.02 -8.56
C PRO A 22 2.40 25.30 -8.05
N ASN A 23 3.07 26.33 -8.59
CA ASN A 23 4.50 26.67 -8.43
C ASN A 23 5.10 26.66 -7.00
N GLN A 24 4.30 26.44 -5.95
CA GLN A 24 4.70 26.41 -4.55
C GLN A 24 4.68 25.02 -3.90
N GLN A 25 4.12 23.99 -4.54
CA GLN A 25 4.08 22.62 -4.00
C GLN A 25 4.92 21.66 -4.85
N LYS A 26 6.24 21.79 -4.82
CA LYS A 26 7.11 20.83 -5.51
C LYS A 26 7.08 19.48 -4.78
N LEU A 27 6.12 18.63 -5.14
CA LEU A 27 5.78 17.39 -4.43
C LEU A 27 6.73 16.23 -4.74
N LEU A 28 7.40 16.27 -5.90
CA LEU A 28 8.36 15.25 -6.32
C LEU A 28 9.73 15.87 -6.55
N SER A 29 10.77 15.11 -6.21
CA SER A 29 12.14 15.51 -6.54
C SER A 29 12.28 15.59 -8.06
N SER A 30 12.75 16.73 -8.55
CA SER A 30 13.03 16.90 -9.98
C SER A 30 14.10 15.90 -10.43
N TYR A 31 14.01 15.42 -11.67
CA TYR A 31 15.03 14.55 -12.28
C TYR A 31 16.45 15.11 -12.05
N ARG A 32 17.36 14.26 -11.57
CA ARG A 32 18.78 14.60 -11.42
C ARG A 32 19.64 13.49 -12.02
N TYR A 33 20.75 13.89 -12.65
CA TYR A 33 21.75 12.98 -13.23
C TYR A 33 22.59 12.26 -12.17
N GLY A 34 22.79 12.90 -11.01
CA GLY A 34 23.52 12.32 -9.90
C GLY A 34 22.72 11.22 -9.19
N ARG A 35 23.41 10.20 -8.68
CA ARG A 35 22.82 9.24 -7.75
C ARG A 35 22.33 10.01 -6.52
N LEU A 36 21.11 9.72 -6.04
CA LEU A 36 20.67 10.24 -4.75
C LEU A 36 21.67 9.79 -3.69
N ASP A 37 22.07 10.70 -2.81
CA ASP A 37 22.85 10.32 -1.65
C ASP A 37 22.09 9.25 -0.89
N SER A 38 22.78 8.17 -0.57
CA SER A 38 22.27 7.07 0.24
C SER A 38 22.01 7.59 1.64
N SER A 39 20.88 8.25 1.82
CA SER A 39 20.38 8.66 3.11
C SER A 39 19.90 7.41 3.86
N LYS A 40 20.44 7.19 5.06
CA LYS A 40 19.98 6.13 5.99
C LYS A 40 18.57 6.40 6.55
N GLN A 41 17.85 7.42 6.08
CA GLN A 41 16.52 7.77 6.58
C GLN A 41 15.51 6.63 6.35
N PHE A 42 15.69 5.82 5.31
CA PHE A 42 14.84 4.63 5.06
C PHE A 42 15.33 3.35 5.77
N THR A 43 16.42 3.42 6.53
CA THR A 43 16.93 2.33 7.40
C THR A 43 16.70 2.61 8.88
N PHE A 44 15.86 3.59 9.21
CA PHE A 44 15.51 3.86 10.60
C PHE A 44 14.52 2.80 11.09
N TYR A 45 15.04 1.80 11.80
CA TYR A 45 14.22 1.08 12.76
C TYR A 45 13.85 2.05 13.88
N ALA A 46 12.66 1.88 14.45
CA ALA A 46 12.29 2.59 15.66
C ALA A 46 13.38 2.41 16.72
N SER A 47 13.83 3.54 17.28
CA SER A 47 14.73 3.57 18.42
C SER A 47 14.13 2.82 19.61
N VAL A 48 14.95 2.45 20.60
CA VAL A 48 14.46 1.68 21.76
C VAL A 48 13.37 2.46 22.50
N GLU A 49 13.48 3.79 22.49
CA GLU A 49 12.57 4.74 23.10
C GLU A 49 11.24 4.88 22.34
N GLU A 50 11.26 4.73 21.01
CA GLU A 50 10.06 4.82 20.15
C GLU A 50 9.26 3.51 20.08
N ARG A 51 9.90 2.36 20.31
CA ARG A 51 9.26 1.04 20.20
C ARG A 51 8.01 0.87 21.07
N PRO A 52 7.98 1.31 22.35
CA PRO A 52 6.77 1.19 23.17
C PRO A 52 5.55 1.89 22.57
N ALA A 53 5.75 3.02 21.88
CA ALA A 53 4.67 3.75 21.22
C ALA A 53 4.13 3.01 19.97
N LEU A 54 4.97 2.20 19.31
CA LEU A 54 4.60 1.43 18.12
C LEU A 54 4.08 0.03 18.44
N GLU A 55 4.25 -0.46 19.67
CA GLU A 55 3.86 -1.81 20.08
C GLU A 55 2.38 -2.16 19.78
N PRO A 56 1.40 -1.25 19.98
CA PRO A 56 0.01 -1.53 19.60
C PRO A 56 -0.17 -1.74 18.10
N MET A 57 0.61 -1.03 17.27
CA MET A 57 0.58 -1.18 15.82
C MET A 57 1.22 -2.51 15.39
N TYR A 58 2.38 -2.86 15.95
CA TYR A 58 3.03 -4.15 15.67
C TYR A 58 2.15 -5.33 16.09
N SER A 59 1.47 -5.24 17.24
CA SER A 59 0.53 -6.26 17.70
C SER A 59 -0.60 -6.49 16.70
N LYS A 60 -1.18 -5.42 16.14
CA LYS A 60 -2.21 -5.51 15.10
C LYS A 60 -1.69 -6.15 13.81
N ILE A 61 -0.48 -5.77 13.36
CA ILE A 61 0.14 -6.35 12.16
C ILE A 61 0.39 -7.84 12.37
N ASN A 62 0.95 -8.23 13.52
CA ASN A 62 1.24 -9.63 13.85
C ASN A 62 -0.04 -10.46 13.92
N ALA A 63 -1.13 -9.90 14.47
CA ALA A 63 -2.42 -10.57 14.45
C ALA A 63 -2.93 -10.80 13.03
N LEU A 64 -2.87 -9.79 12.15
CA LEU A 64 -3.25 -9.97 10.75
C LEU A 64 -2.44 -11.08 10.07
N ILE A 65 -1.12 -11.11 10.30
CA ILE A 65 -0.24 -12.17 9.78
C ILE A 65 -0.64 -13.54 10.35
N ALA A 66 -0.94 -13.63 11.65
CA ALA A 66 -1.41 -14.86 12.29
C ALA A 66 -2.76 -15.34 11.72
N HIS A 67 -3.62 -14.41 11.28
CA HIS A 67 -4.88 -14.69 10.59
C HIS A 67 -4.73 -14.92 9.08
N GLY A 68 -3.50 -15.05 8.57
CA GLY A 68 -3.23 -15.45 7.20
C GLY A 68 -3.03 -14.30 6.21
N LEU A 69 -2.84 -13.05 6.69
CA LEU A 69 -2.42 -11.96 5.81
C LEU A 69 -1.08 -12.29 5.16
N SER A 70 -1.05 -12.30 3.84
CA SER A 70 0.16 -12.57 3.05
C SER A 70 0.58 -11.39 2.18
N ALA A 71 1.83 -11.42 1.71
CA ALA A 71 2.31 -10.46 0.71
C ALA A 71 1.51 -10.53 -0.61
N ILE A 72 0.92 -11.70 -0.92
CA ILE A 72 0.06 -11.89 -2.10
C ILE A 72 -1.22 -11.07 -1.93
N ASP A 73 -1.84 -11.09 -0.74
CA ASP A 73 -3.08 -10.35 -0.48
C ASP A 73 -2.86 -8.84 -0.55
N LEU A 74 -1.75 -8.36 0.04
CA LEU A 74 -1.37 -6.96 -0.06
C LEU A 74 -1.16 -6.57 -1.53
N THR A 75 -0.40 -7.34 -2.28
CA THR A 75 -0.13 -7.07 -3.71
C THR A 75 -1.41 -7.08 -4.54
N ARG A 76 -2.29 -8.05 -4.30
CA ARG A 76 -3.59 -8.14 -4.98
C ARG A 76 -4.45 -6.92 -4.69
N CYS A 77 -4.50 -6.47 -3.42
CA CYS A 77 -5.21 -5.27 -3.00
C CYS A 77 -4.73 -4.04 -3.81
N TRP A 78 -3.45 -3.70 -3.76
CA TRP A 78 -2.91 -2.54 -4.49
C TRP A 78 -3.11 -2.63 -6.01
N MET A 79 -2.90 -3.80 -6.59
CA MET A 79 -2.97 -3.97 -8.04
C MET A 79 -4.40 -4.04 -8.58
N SER A 80 -5.34 -4.64 -7.84
CA SER A 80 -6.75 -4.71 -8.24
C SER A 80 -7.41 -3.34 -8.16
N TRP A 81 -7.15 -2.61 -7.07
CA TRP A 81 -7.64 -1.24 -6.89
C TRP A 81 -6.84 -0.19 -7.64
N ARG A 82 -5.79 -0.61 -8.37
CA ARG A 82 -4.91 0.28 -9.13
C ARG A 82 -4.41 1.46 -8.30
N ILE A 83 -4.24 1.30 -6.99
CA ILE A 83 -3.72 2.34 -6.12
C ILE A 83 -2.19 2.25 -6.18
N GLN A 84 -1.52 3.37 -6.45
CA GLN A 84 -0.06 3.41 -6.42
C GLN A 84 0.41 3.49 -4.96
N PRO A 85 1.30 2.61 -4.47
CA PRO A 85 1.73 2.61 -3.06
C PRO A 85 2.30 3.95 -2.56
N LEU A 86 2.95 4.71 -3.43
CA LEU A 86 3.59 6.00 -3.13
C LEU A 86 2.86 7.22 -3.72
N SER A 87 1.58 7.10 -4.11
CA SER A 87 0.80 8.29 -4.49
C SER A 87 0.50 9.15 -3.27
N LEU A 88 0.51 10.48 -3.48
CA LEU A 88 -0.08 11.40 -2.53
C LEU A 88 -1.59 11.14 -2.46
N ARG A 89 -2.15 11.07 -1.25
CA ARG A 89 -3.57 10.85 -1.02
C ARG A 89 -4.10 11.90 -0.06
N ASN A 90 -5.29 12.39 -0.36
CA ASN A 90 -6.07 13.28 0.51
C ASN A 90 -6.87 12.53 1.58
N ARG A 91 -6.98 11.20 1.45
CA ARG A 91 -7.82 10.30 2.23
C ARG A 91 -7.06 9.03 2.64
N LEU A 92 -7.58 8.35 3.66
CA LEU A 92 -7.04 7.08 4.12
C LEU A 92 -7.43 5.97 3.13
N MET A 93 -6.54 4.98 2.96
CA MET A 93 -6.77 3.91 1.97
C MET A 93 -8.03 3.07 2.25
N HIS A 94 -8.40 2.88 3.53
CA HIS A 94 -9.62 2.16 3.89
C HIS A 94 -10.92 2.94 3.62
N GLU A 95 -10.81 4.20 3.19
CA GLU A 95 -11.94 4.99 2.74
C GLU A 95 -12.22 4.80 1.24
N TYR A 96 -11.36 4.08 0.52
CA TYR A 96 -11.54 3.77 -0.90
C TYR A 96 -12.93 3.21 -1.16
N THR A 97 -13.65 3.77 -2.14
CA THR A 97 -15.05 3.40 -2.38
C THR A 97 -15.20 2.08 -3.13
N GLY A 98 -14.21 1.70 -3.94
CA GLY A 98 -14.31 0.58 -4.88
C GLY A 98 -14.68 1.01 -6.31
N GLU A 99 -15.09 2.26 -6.49
CA GLU A 99 -15.54 2.80 -7.78
C GLU A 99 -14.36 3.18 -8.69
N LEU A 100 -14.54 3.07 -10.00
CA LEU A 100 -13.49 3.38 -10.99
C LEU A 100 -13.15 4.88 -11.03
N GLU A 101 -14.12 5.73 -10.68
CA GLU A 101 -14.01 7.18 -10.62
C GLU A 101 -13.46 7.70 -9.28
N ASP A 102 -13.16 6.82 -8.32
CA ASP A 102 -12.57 7.21 -7.03
C ASP A 102 -11.20 7.88 -7.24
N ASP A 103 -10.94 8.97 -6.52
CA ASP A 103 -9.73 9.77 -6.65
C ASP A 103 -8.46 9.05 -6.18
N LEU A 104 -8.59 7.98 -5.39
CA LEU A 104 -7.49 7.10 -5.01
C LEU A 104 -7.14 6.09 -6.13
N HIS A 105 -8.04 5.88 -7.10
CA HIS A 105 -7.87 4.96 -8.22
C HIS A 105 -7.02 5.60 -9.33
N PHE A 106 -5.84 5.04 -9.61
CA PHE A 106 -4.89 5.69 -10.55
C PHE A 106 -5.33 5.66 -12.03
N SER A 107 -6.19 4.71 -12.42
CA SER A 107 -6.50 4.50 -13.83
C SER A 107 -7.93 4.01 -14.00
N ASP A 108 -8.73 4.73 -14.76
CA ASP A 108 -10.06 4.38 -15.28
C ASP A 108 -10.20 3.01 -16.01
N LYS A 109 -9.11 2.26 -16.17
CA LYS A 109 -9.11 0.94 -16.82
C LYS A 109 -9.04 -0.15 -15.79
N GLU A 110 -10.12 -0.92 -15.72
CA GLU A 110 -10.18 -2.14 -14.93
C GLU A 110 -9.10 -3.15 -15.36
N LEU A 111 -8.50 -3.83 -14.39
CA LEU A 111 -7.51 -4.86 -14.64
C LEU A 111 -8.19 -6.23 -14.63
N SER A 112 -8.17 -6.93 -15.76
CA SER A 112 -8.76 -8.27 -15.84
C SER A 112 -8.13 -9.21 -14.81
N SER A 113 -8.93 -10.14 -14.26
CA SER A 113 -8.44 -11.11 -13.27
C SER A 113 -7.25 -11.94 -13.80
N SER A 114 -7.23 -12.22 -15.11
CA SER A 114 -6.12 -12.94 -15.77
C SER A 114 -4.84 -12.10 -15.76
N ASP A 115 -4.93 -10.82 -16.10
CA ASP A 115 -3.77 -9.94 -16.17
C ASP A 115 -3.27 -9.56 -14.78
N LEU A 116 -4.18 -9.41 -13.80
CA LEU A 116 -3.84 -9.28 -12.39
C LEU A 116 -3.01 -10.48 -11.92
N MET A 117 -3.47 -11.71 -12.15
CA MET A 117 -2.73 -12.92 -11.78
C MET A 117 -1.35 -12.99 -12.44
N LYS A 118 -1.25 -12.69 -13.74
CA LYS A 118 0.04 -12.65 -14.45
C LYS A 118 0.98 -11.62 -13.84
N ALA A 119 0.47 -10.45 -13.49
CA ALA A 119 1.26 -9.35 -12.96
C ALA A 119 1.73 -9.64 -11.53
N ILE A 120 0.88 -10.20 -10.66
CA ILE A 120 1.26 -10.67 -9.32
C ILE A 120 2.32 -11.77 -9.43
N LYS A 121 2.14 -12.76 -10.31
CA LYS A 121 3.12 -13.83 -10.55
C LYS A 121 4.49 -13.27 -10.95
N LYS A 122 4.49 -12.29 -11.85
CA LYS A 122 5.72 -11.64 -12.31
C LYS A 122 6.41 -10.85 -11.20
N LEU A 123 5.63 -10.21 -10.32
CA LEU A 123 6.18 -9.36 -9.25
C LEU A 123 6.73 -10.19 -8.07
N LEU A 124 6.00 -11.22 -7.65
CA LEU A 124 6.33 -12.00 -6.45
C LEU A 124 7.11 -13.29 -6.76
N GLY A 125 7.10 -13.76 -8.01
CA GLY A 125 7.72 -15.04 -8.38
C GLY A 125 6.97 -16.27 -7.88
N GLU A 126 5.75 -16.11 -7.36
CA GLU A 126 4.94 -17.18 -6.77
C GLU A 126 4.19 -18.02 -7.82
N THR A 127 3.78 -19.22 -7.43
CA THR A 127 3.03 -20.11 -8.33
C THR A 127 1.57 -19.66 -8.50
N ARG A 128 0.91 -20.13 -9.56
CA ARG A 128 -0.48 -19.75 -9.84
C ARG A 128 -1.42 -20.27 -8.75
N GLU A 129 -1.12 -21.44 -8.21
CA GLU A 129 -1.91 -22.11 -7.17
C GLU A 129 -1.89 -21.29 -5.88
N LYS A 130 -0.71 -20.80 -5.47
CA LYS A 130 -0.60 -19.89 -4.32
C LYS A 130 -1.28 -18.54 -4.56
N ILE A 131 -1.18 -17.99 -5.77
CA ILE A 131 -1.84 -16.72 -6.13
C ILE A 131 -3.35 -16.87 -6.25
N ALA A 132 -3.88 -18.07 -6.50
CA ALA A 132 -5.31 -18.30 -6.54
C ALA A 132 -5.94 -18.30 -5.14
N ILE A 133 -5.16 -18.61 -4.10
CA ILE A 133 -5.61 -18.54 -2.72
C ILE A 133 -5.75 -17.07 -2.32
N VAL A 134 -6.96 -16.70 -1.92
CA VAL A 134 -7.25 -15.39 -1.31
C VAL A 134 -7.17 -15.59 0.19
N GLY A 135 -6.23 -14.93 0.85
CA GLY A 135 -6.11 -14.92 2.31
C GLY A 135 -7.08 -13.91 2.89
N PHE A 136 -6.58 -12.71 3.17
CA PHE A 136 -7.34 -11.66 3.85
C PHE A 136 -8.01 -10.69 2.86
N ALA A 137 -9.32 -10.46 3.02
CA ALA A 137 -10.04 -9.47 2.22
C ALA A 137 -9.64 -8.04 2.63
N PRO A 138 -9.41 -7.12 1.68
CA PRO A 138 -8.94 -5.79 2.01
C PRO A 138 -10.06 -4.92 2.64
N PHE A 139 -9.66 -4.01 3.52
CA PHE A 139 -10.60 -3.06 4.13
C PHE A 139 -10.79 -1.83 3.25
N PHE A 140 -12.03 -1.48 2.98
CA PHE A 140 -12.45 -0.33 2.16
C PHE A 140 -13.86 0.12 2.59
N ALA A 141 -14.46 1.10 1.92
CA ALA A 141 -15.79 1.59 2.30
C ALA A 141 -16.87 0.49 2.36
N GLY A 142 -16.81 -0.50 1.45
CA GLY A 142 -17.74 -1.64 1.41
C GLY A 142 -17.36 -2.84 2.29
N ASN A 143 -16.17 -2.81 2.90
CA ASN A 143 -15.71 -3.78 3.91
C ASN A 143 -14.94 -3.02 4.99
N PRO A 144 -15.63 -2.29 5.88
CA PRO A 144 -14.98 -1.39 6.83
C PRO A 144 -14.12 -2.18 7.82
N THR A 145 -13.12 -1.50 8.37
CA THR A 145 -12.37 -2.04 9.50
C THR A 145 -13.33 -2.27 10.68
N PRO A 146 -13.21 -3.38 11.44
CA PRO A 146 -13.99 -3.57 12.65
C PRO A 146 -13.80 -2.38 13.60
N GLU A 147 -14.89 -1.90 14.20
CA GLU A 147 -14.81 -0.85 15.21
C GLU A 147 -14.00 -1.35 16.40
N VAL A 148 -12.90 -0.68 16.70
CA VAL A 148 -12.10 -0.99 17.89
C VAL A 148 -12.80 -0.34 19.08
N ALA A 149 -13.68 -1.10 19.76
CA ALA A 149 -14.25 -0.67 21.04
C ALA A 149 -13.15 -0.63 22.10
N VAL A 150 -12.63 0.55 22.41
CA VAL A 150 -11.73 0.75 23.55
C VAL A 150 -12.59 0.81 24.81
N PHE A 151 -12.84 -0.33 25.42
CA PHE A 151 -13.39 -0.36 26.78
C PHE A 151 -12.30 0.14 27.74
N ILE A 152 -12.35 1.41 28.08
CA ILE A 152 -11.59 1.96 29.20
C ILE A 152 -12.25 1.41 30.47
N TYR A 153 -11.86 0.20 30.88
CA TYR A 153 -12.16 -0.31 32.21
C TYR A 153 -11.31 0.49 33.19
N LEU A 154 -11.94 1.48 33.84
CA LEU A 154 -11.45 1.97 35.12
C LEU A 154 -11.47 0.78 36.09
N GLN A 155 -10.28 0.32 36.43
CA GLN A 155 -9.92 -0.78 37.33
C GLN A 155 -9.79 -2.19 36.71
N THR A 156 -8.52 -2.62 36.72
CA THR A 156 -7.96 -3.98 36.71
C THR A 156 -8.00 -4.81 35.41
N TYR A 157 -6.83 -4.82 34.76
CA TYR A 157 -6.20 -5.86 33.93
C TYR A 157 -7.09 -6.92 33.25
N ALA A 158 -7.44 -6.69 31.98
CA ALA A 158 -7.28 -7.64 30.88
C ALA A 158 -7.67 -6.95 29.55
N ILE A 159 -6.73 -6.86 28.60
CA ILE A 159 -7.05 -6.47 27.22
C ILE A 159 -7.38 -7.75 26.47
N PHE A 160 -8.66 -8.00 26.20
CA PHE A 160 -9.08 -9.01 25.23
C PHE A 160 -9.45 -8.31 23.92
N CYS A 161 -8.59 -8.48 22.91
CA CYS A 161 -8.98 -8.23 21.53
C CYS A 161 -9.68 -9.50 21.02
N PHE A 162 -10.99 -9.42 20.76
CA PHE A 162 -11.69 -10.45 19.98
C PHE A 162 -11.66 -10.05 18.50
N PHE A 163 -11.19 -10.98 17.67
CA PHE A 163 -11.22 -10.92 16.20
C PHE A 163 -12.53 -11.47 15.67
#